data_AF-A0A9E1PGM8-F1
#
_entry.id   AF-A0A9E1PGM8-F1
#
_cell.length_a   1.000
_cell.length_b   1.000
_cell.length_c   1.000
_cell.angle_alpha   90.00
_cell.angle_beta   90.00
_cell.angle_gamma   90.00
#
_symmetry.space_group_name_H-M   'P 1'
#
loop_
_entity.id
_entity.type
_entity.pdbx_description
1 polymer ?
#
loop_
_entity_poly.entity_id
_entity_poly.type
_entity_poly.pdbx_seq_one_letter_code
_entity_poly.pdbx_strand_id
1 'polypeptide(L)' 'MKIKAEQLQAHLQKQLLPIYVVSGDESLLAQESIDAIRA' A
#
# COMPACT_ATOMS: atom_id res chain seq x y z
N MET A 1 -9.04 6.79 -4.54
CA MET A 1 -8.46 7.47 -3.36
C MET A 1 -6.95 7.29 -3.44
N LYS A 2 -6.15 8.36 -3.35
CA LYS A 2 -4.68 8.22 -3.31
C LYS A 2 -4.26 8.20 -1.85
N ILE A 3 -3.72 7.09 -1.38
CA ILE A 3 -3.14 6.96 -0.04
C ILE A 3 -1.63 7.06 -0.17
N LYS A 4 -0.98 7.75 0.77
CA LYS A 4 0.49 7.75 0.85
C LYS A 4 0.96 6.40 1.39
N ALA A 5 2.16 5.98 1.01
CA ALA A 5 2.77 4.74 1.50
C ALA A 5 2.80 4.67 3.04
N GLU A 6 3.12 5.79 3.71
CA GLU A 6 3.11 5.91 5.18
C GLU A 6 1.72 5.63 5.82
N GLN A 7 0.64 5.85 5.08
CA GLN A 7 -0.74 5.68 5.55
C GLN A 7 -1.33 4.32 5.16
N LEU A 8 -0.63 3.54 4.34
CA LEU A 8 -1.08 2.25 3.83
C LEU A 8 -1.38 1.28 4.97
N GLN A 9 -0.47 1.17 5.94
CA GLN A 9 -0.62 0.21 7.04
C GLN A 9 -1.83 0.52 7.92
N ALA A 10 -2.06 1.81 8.24
CA ALA A 10 -3.24 2.24 8.97
C ALA A 10 -4.54 2.03 8.16
N HIS A 11 -4.49 2.16 6.83
CA HIS A 11 -5.63 1.87 5.97
C HIS A 11 -5.94 0.37 5.94
N LEU A 12 -4.93 -0.50 5.77
CA LEU A 12 -5.10 -1.95 5.76
C LEU A 12 -5.71 -2.48 7.06
N GLN A 13 -5.29 -1.93 8.21
CA GLN A 13 -5.88 -2.26 9.50
C GLN A 13 -7.35 -1.85 9.64
N LYS A 14 -7.76 -0.75 9.01
CA LYS A 14 -9.16 -0.28 9.04
C LYS A 14 -10.03 -1.04 8.05
N GLN A 15 -9.53 -1.22 6.83
CA GLN A 15 -10.25 -1.87 5.74
C GLN A 15 -9.28 -2.39 4.68
N LEU A 16 -9.32 -3.70 4.48
CA LEU A 16 -8.68 -4.37 3.36
C LEU A 16 -9.62 -4.40 2.16
N LEU A 17 -9.20 -3.78 1.06
CA LEU A 17 -9.92 -3.77 -0.21
C LEU A 17 -9.42 -4.93 -1.09
N PRO A 18 -10.26 -5.45 -1.99
CA PRO A 18 -9.88 -6.58 -2.85
C PRO A 18 -8.84 -6.21 -3.93
N ILE A 19 -8.69 -4.93 -4.26
CA ILE A 19 -7.79 -4.46 -5.33
C ILE A 19 -7.05 -3.20 -4.85
N TYR A 20 -5.73 -3.20 -5.00
CA TYR A 20 -4.86 -2.05 -4.78
C TYR A 20 -4.00 -1.78 -6.01
N VAL A 21 -3.81 -0.50 -6.34
CA VAL A 21 -2.89 -0.07 -7.40
C VAL A 21 -1.72 0.65 -6.74
N VAL A 22 -0.52 0.09 -6.89
CA VAL A 22 0.72 0.69 -6.38
C VAL A 22 1.43 1.36 -7.56
N SER A 23 1.71 2.65 -7.44
CA SER A 23 2.36 3.45 -8.49
C SER A 23 3.36 4.42 -7.87
N GLY A 24 4.60 4.40 -8.35
CA GLY A 24 5.67 5.32 -7.94
C GLY A 24 6.99 4.95 -8.62
N ASP A 25 7.90 5.91 -8.74
CA ASP A 25 9.23 5.71 -9.34
C ASP A 25 10.21 4.98 -8.39
N GLU A 26 9.97 5.04 -7.09
CA GLU A 26 10.81 4.40 -6.09
C GLU A 26 10.46 2.91 -5.94
N SER A 27 11.33 2.05 -6.49
CA SER A 27 11.13 0.60 -6.49
C SER A 27 11.03 0.00 -5.09
N LEU A 28 11.81 0.51 -4.13
CA LEU A 28 11.79 0.02 -2.73
C LEU A 28 10.45 0.30 -2.07
N LEU A 29 9.93 1.53 -2.16
CA LEU A 29 8.63 1.90 -1.62
C LEU A 29 7.48 1.09 -2.25
N ALA A 30 7.57 0.79 -3.54
CA ALA A 30 6.60 -0.06 -4.22
C ALA A 30 6.62 -1.49 -3.66
N GLN A 31 7.80 -2.08 -3.44
CA GLN A 31 7.93 -3.41 -2.84
C GLN A 31 7.38 -3.46 -1.41
N GLU A 32 7.77 -2.51 -0.56
CA GLU A 32 7.28 -2.42 0.83
C GLU A 32 5.75 -2.28 0.87
N SER A 33 5.18 -1.51 -0.07
CA SER A 33 3.73 -1.36 -0.17
C SER A 33 3.04 -2.67 -0.56
N ILE A 34 3.60 -3.43 -1.51
CA ILE A 34 3.06 -4.72 -1.93
C ILE A 34 3.17 -5.75 -0.80
N ASP A 35 4.28 -5.75 -0.06
CA ASP A 35 4.49 -6.65 1.08
C ASP A 35 3.47 -6.36 2.19
N ALA A 36 3.27 -5.09 2.53
CA ALA A 36 2.25 -4.67 3.49
C ALA A 36 0.83 -5.11 3.11
N ILE A 37 0.48 -5.09 1.81
CA ILE A 37 -0.84 -5.53 1.32
C ILE A 37 -1.01 -7.06 1.41
N ARG A 38 0.08 -7.83 1.34
CA ARG A 38 0.05 -9.30 1.36
C ARG A 38 0.10 -9.92 2.76
N ALA A 39 0.62 -9.19 3.74
CA ALA A 39 0.72 -9.61 5.14
C ALA A 39 -0.66 -9.74 5.81
#